data_AF-A0A957LR33-F1
#
_entry.id   AF-A0A957LR33-F1
#
_cell.length_a   1.000
_cell.length_b   1.000
_cell.length_c   1.000
_cell.angle_alpha   90.00
_cell.angle_beta   90.00
_cell.angle_gamma   90.00
#
_symmetry.space_group_name_H-M   'P 1'
#
loop_
_entity.id
_entity.type
_entity.pdbx_description
1 polymer ?
#
loop_
_entity_poly.entity_id
_entity_poly.type
_entity_poly.pdbx_seq_one_letter_code
_entity_poly.pdbx_strand_id
1 'polypeptide(L)'
;MRTDTRRLPRSTPESQGISTAAIAAFLDAVERTGAGLHSFMLVRHGHVVAEGWWAPYAPALRHMLYSLSKSFVSTAVGLAVAEGRLTVDDAVVRFFPESLPPTVSDNLAAMRVRHLLSMSTGHDVDVTDAVKNAPDGDWARAFLAQPVQHRPGTHFAYNSAATYMLSAIVQRLAGETVLSYLGPRLLAPLGITGA
;
A
#
# COMPACT_ATOMS: atom_id res chain seq x y z
N MET A 1 29.16 15.98 -16.41
CA MET A 1 28.00 16.52 -15.68
C MET A 1 26.82 15.58 -15.92
N ARG A 2 26.59 14.61 -15.02
CA ARG A 2 25.42 13.72 -15.12
C ARG A 2 24.22 14.54 -14.65
N THR A 3 23.34 14.93 -15.57
CA THR A 3 22.00 15.40 -15.23
C THR A 3 21.35 14.33 -14.36
N ASP A 4 20.90 14.72 -13.16
CA ASP A 4 20.11 13.86 -12.29
C ASP A 4 18.74 13.62 -12.95
N THR A 5 18.67 12.66 -13.87
CA THR A 5 17.48 12.31 -14.66
C THR A 5 16.36 11.69 -13.82
N ARG A 6 16.48 11.65 -12.49
CA ARG A 6 15.55 10.97 -11.58
C ARG A 6 14.57 11.91 -10.87
N ARG A 7 14.69 13.22 -11.06
CA ARG A 7 13.72 14.18 -10.53
C ARG A 7 12.69 14.53 -11.60
N LEU A 8 11.43 14.58 -11.20
CA LEU A 8 10.36 15.10 -12.06
C LEU A 8 10.73 16.53 -12.52
N PRO A 9 10.63 16.83 -13.83
CA PRO A 9 10.90 18.17 -14.34
C PRO A 9 9.89 19.16 -13.77
N ARG A 10 10.30 20.42 -13.64
CA ARG A 10 9.43 21.51 -13.19
C ARG A 10 9.01 22.37 -14.38
N SER A 11 7.79 22.89 -14.35
CA SER A 11 7.27 23.82 -15.35
C SER A 11 6.26 24.76 -14.71
N THR A 12 5.92 25.86 -15.37
CA THR A 12 4.85 26.73 -14.86
C THR A 12 3.49 26.03 -14.96
N PRO A 13 2.54 26.31 -14.05
CA PRO A 13 1.15 25.85 -14.17
C PRO A 13 0.57 26.13 -15.55
N GLU A 14 0.76 27.34 -16.09
CA GLU A 14 0.16 27.79 -17.35
C GLU A 14 0.67 26.98 -18.53
N SER A 15 1.97 26.63 -18.56
CA SER A 15 2.55 25.80 -19.61
C SER A 15 1.95 24.38 -19.64
N GLN A 16 1.37 23.93 -18.53
CA GLN A 16 0.67 22.67 -18.40
C GLN A 16 -0.85 22.85 -18.40
N GLY A 17 -1.36 24.04 -18.76
CA GLY A 17 -2.79 24.35 -18.85
C GLY A 17 -3.51 24.40 -17.50
N ILE A 18 -2.80 24.71 -16.41
CA ILE A 18 -3.38 24.99 -15.09
C ILE A 18 -3.24 26.48 -14.78
N SER A 19 -4.29 27.10 -14.25
CA SER A 19 -4.24 28.48 -13.78
C SER A 19 -3.51 28.56 -12.43
N THR A 20 -2.46 29.40 -12.34
CA THR A 20 -1.83 29.70 -11.04
C THR A 20 -2.83 30.25 -10.03
N ALA A 21 -3.78 31.10 -10.46
CA ALA A 21 -4.80 31.64 -9.57
C ALA A 21 -5.72 30.56 -8.99
N ALA A 22 -6.00 29.49 -9.74
CA ALA A 22 -6.79 28.36 -9.24
C ALA A 22 -6.02 27.56 -8.18
N ILE A 23 -4.70 27.38 -8.36
CA ILE A 23 -3.85 26.72 -7.36
C ILE A 23 -3.83 27.56 -6.07
N ALA A 24 -3.61 28.88 -6.17
CA ALA A 24 -3.62 29.77 -5.02
C ALA A 24 -4.96 29.73 -4.28
N ALA A 25 -6.08 29.83 -5.00
CA ALA A 25 -7.41 29.78 -4.42
C ALA A 25 -7.69 28.44 -3.68
N PHE A 26 -7.19 27.32 -4.21
CA PHE A 26 -7.25 26.02 -3.54
C PHE A 26 -6.45 26.03 -2.23
N LEU A 27 -5.21 26.51 -2.25
CA LEU A 27 -4.36 26.57 -1.05
C LEU A 27 -4.99 27.46 0.03
N ASP A 28 -5.50 28.63 -0.34
CA ASP A 28 -6.21 29.52 0.58
C ASP A 28 -7.48 28.86 1.16
N ALA A 29 -8.19 28.07 0.35
CA ALA A 29 -9.38 27.36 0.80
C ALA A 29 -9.04 26.27 1.81
N VAL A 30 -7.97 25.51 1.60
CA VAL A 30 -7.52 24.48 2.54
C VAL A 30 -6.99 25.11 3.83
N GLU A 31 -6.25 26.22 3.74
CA GLU A 31 -5.77 26.94 4.93
C GLU A 31 -6.94 27.38 5.83
N ARG A 32 -8.02 27.89 5.23
CA ARG A 32 -9.24 28.27 5.96
C ARG A 32 -9.94 27.11 6.67
N THR A 33 -9.72 25.85 6.29
CA THR A 33 -10.31 24.71 7.00
C THR A 33 -9.56 24.37 8.29
N GLY A 34 -8.35 24.93 8.50
CA GLY A 34 -7.49 24.58 9.62
C GLY A 34 -6.96 23.15 9.57
N ALA A 35 -6.91 22.51 8.39
CA ALA A 35 -6.51 21.11 8.24
C ALA A 35 -5.03 20.82 8.57
N GLY A 36 -4.20 21.87 8.70
CA GLY A 36 -2.78 21.73 9.04
C GLY A 36 -1.98 20.98 7.97
N LEU A 37 -1.93 21.51 6.74
CA LEU A 37 -1.16 20.88 5.66
C LEU A 37 0.33 20.81 6.00
N HIS A 38 0.93 19.65 5.78
CA HIS A 38 2.38 19.48 5.92
C HIS A 38 3.11 19.76 4.59
N SER A 39 2.55 19.29 3.48
CA SER A 39 3.11 19.46 2.15
C SER A 39 2.06 19.34 1.05
N PHE A 40 2.37 19.90 -0.11
CA PHE A 40 1.55 19.85 -1.32
C PHE A 40 2.46 19.66 -2.53
N MET A 41 2.04 18.84 -3.48
CA MET A 41 2.67 18.69 -4.79
C MET A 41 1.59 18.42 -5.83
N LEU A 42 1.63 19.18 -6.93
CA LEU A 42 0.78 19.01 -8.09
C LEU A 42 1.64 18.67 -9.30
N VAL A 43 1.35 17.52 -9.92
CA VAL A 43 2.03 17.03 -11.12
C VAL A 43 1.04 16.94 -12.26
N ARG A 44 1.37 17.48 -13.43
CA ARG A 44 0.57 17.35 -14.66
C ARG A 44 1.46 17.13 -15.87
N HIS A 45 1.07 16.20 -16.74
CA HIS A 45 1.84 15.74 -17.92
C HIS A 45 3.30 15.37 -17.59
N GLY A 46 3.55 14.85 -16.38
CA GLY A 46 4.90 14.49 -15.92
C GLY A 46 5.73 15.65 -15.35
N HIS A 47 5.19 16.87 -15.26
CA HIS A 47 5.87 18.02 -14.68
C HIS A 47 5.28 18.42 -13.33
N VAL A 48 6.15 18.72 -12.36
CA VAL A 48 5.76 19.41 -11.12
C VAL A 48 5.43 20.86 -11.47
N VAL A 49 4.18 21.26 -11.24
CA VAL A 49 3.67 22.60 -11.56
C VAL A 49 3.49 23.48 -10.32
N ALA A 50 3.34 22.87 -9.14
CA ALA A 50 3.36 23.53 -7.86
C ALA A 50 3.80 22.54 -6.78
N GLU A 51 4.65 22.97 -5.85
CA GLU A 51 5.03 22.19 -4.67
C GLU A 51 5.34 23.13 -3.51
N GLY A 52 5.09 22.69 -2.28
CA GLY A 52 5.32 23.48 -1.08
C GLY A 52 5.29 22.64 0.19
N TRP A 53 5.96 23.13 1.23
CA TRP A 53 6.03 22.52 2.57
C TRP A 53 5.81 23.61 3.60
N TRP A 54 4.89 23.39 4.54
CA TRP A 54 4.61 24.33 5.61
C TRP A 54 5.59 24.10 6.75
N ALA A 55 6.02 25.16 7.44
CA ALA A 55 6.89 25.01 8.60
C ALA A 55 6.19 24.20 9.72
N PRO A 56 6.90 23.30 10.45
CA PRO A 56 8.34 23.00 10.35
C PRO A 56 8.69 21.86 9.35
N TYR A 57 7.76 21.45 8.48
CA TYR A 57 7.97 20.38 7.50
C TYR A 57 8.90 20.82 6.36
N ALA A 58 9.52 19.84 5.71
CA ALA A 58 10.51 20.06 4.66
C ALA A 58 10.54 18.88 3.68
N PRO A 59 11.00 19.06 2.44
CA PRO A 59 11.06 17.99 1.43
C PRO A 59 11.87 16.77 1.85
N ALA A 60 12.88 16.95 2.71
CA ALA A 60 13.73 15.86 3.20
C ALA A 60 13.19 15.19 4.49
N LEU A 61 12.12 15.72 5.09
CA LEU A 61 11.56 15.17 6.32
C LEU A 61 10.83 13.87 6.00
N ARG A 62 11.11 12.82 6.78
CA ARG A 62 10.39 11.54 6.66
C ARG A 62 9.02 11.64 7.34
N HIS A 63 8.00 11.10 6.67
CA HIS A 63 6.64 11.05 7.18
C HIS A 63 6.23 9.60 7.44
N MET A 64 5.46 9.39 8.51
CA MET A 64 4.75 8.13 8.73
C MET A 64 3.69 7.98 7.63
N LEU A 65 3.86 6.98 6.77
CA LEU A 65 2.99 6.77 5.60
C LEU A 65 1.65 6.10 5.94
N TYR A 66 1.55 5.48 7.12
CA TYR A 66 0.37 4.72 7.54
C TYR A 66 -0.14 3.81 6.41
N SER A 67 -1.39 3.98 5.98
CA SER A 67 -2.03 3.11 4.99
C SER A 67 -1.56 3.36 3.55
N LEU A 68 -0.80 4.42 3.28
CA LEU A 68 -0.14 4.58 1.98
C LEU A 68 0.84 3.42 1.71
N SER A 69 1.40 2.81 2.76
CA SER A 69 2.22 1.59 2.66
C SER A 69 1.51 0.43 1.96
N LYS A 70 0.17 0.37 1.98
CA LYS A 70 -0.61 -0.68 1.30
C LYS A 70 -0.45 -0.62 -0.22
N SER A 71 -0.26 0.57 -0.79
CA SER A 71 -0.01 0.74 -2.23
C SER A 71 1.32 0.13 -2.66
N PHE A 72 2.36 0.24 -1.82
CA PHE A 72 3.65 -0.42 -2.06
C PHE A 72 3.54 -1.94 -1.97
N VAL A 73 2.85 -2.47 -0.96
CA VAL A 73 2.61 -3.92 -0.85
C VAL A 73 1.79 -4.43 -2.03
N SER A 74 0.73 -3.72 -2.45
CA SER A 74 -0.07 -4.09 -3.62
C SER A 74 0.76 -4.07 -4.92
N THR A 75 1.69 -3.12 -5.03
CA THR A 75 2.65 -3.07 -6.14
C THR A 75 3.59 -4.27 -6.12
N ALA A 76 4.08 -4.68 -4.95
CA ALA A 76 4.90 -5.89 -4.81
C ALA A 76 4.14 -7.15 -5.25
N VAL A 77 2.85 -7.25 -4.91
CA VAL A 77 1.98 -8.34 -5.38
C VAL A 77 1.83 -8.30 -6.91
N GLY A 78 1.59 -7.12 -7.48
CA GLY A 78 1.49 -6.94 -8.94
C GLY A 78 2.77 -7.35 -9.68
N LEU A 79 3.93 -6.99 -9.14
CA LEU A 79 5.23 -7.42 -9.66
C LEU A 79 5.40 -8.95 -9.56
N ALA A 80 5.04 -9.55 -8.43
CA ALA A 80 5.11 -11.00 -8.26
C ALA A 80 4.16 -11.76 -9.21
N VAL A 81 3.01 -11.18 -9.56
CA VAL A 81 2.12 -11.69 -10.62
C VAL A 81 2.77 -11.57 -11.98
N ALA A 82 3.36 -10.42 -12.32
CA ALA A 82 4.06 -10.22 -13.58
C ALA A 82 5.26 -11.16 -13.75
N GLU A 83 5.91 -11.53 -12.65
CA GLU A 83 7.00 -12.52 -12.59
C GLU A 83 6.52 -13.99 -12.62
N GLY A 84 5.21 -14.24 -12.64
CA GLY A 84 4.63 -15.59 -12.66
C GLY A 84 4.76 -16.35 -11.33
N ARG A 85 5.05 -15.67 -10.21
CA ARG A 85 5.20 -16.31 -8.89
C ARG A 85 3.87 -16.67 -8.24
N LEU A 86 2.82 -15.91 -8.57
CA LEU A 86 1.45 -16.13 -8.11
C LEU A 86 0.46 -15.56 -9.12
N THR A 87 -0.81 -15.91 -8.98
CA THR A 87 -1.96 -15.25 -9.60
C THR A 87 -2.83 -14.65 -8.50
N VAL A 88 -3.62 -13.62 -8.86
CA VAL A 88 -4.56 -13.03 -7.89
C VAL A 88 -5.71 -14.00 -7.52
N ASP A 89 -5.85 -15.11 -8.25
CA ASP A 89 -6.89 -16.13 -8.08
C ASP A 89 -6.43 -17.32 -7.24
N ASP A 90 -5.20 -17.25 -6.75
CA ASP A 90 -4.64 -18.25 -5.86
C ASP A 90 -5.30 -18.25 -4.49
N ALA A 91 -5.55 -19.44 -3.96
CA ALA A 91 -6.09 -19.61 -2.61
C ALA A 91 -5.09 -19.15 -1.55
N VAL A 92 -5.50 -18.29 -0.62
CA VAL A 92 -4.62 -17.75 0.42
C VAL A 92 -4.04 -18.87 1.30
N VAL A 93 -4.86 -19.86 1.63
CA VAL A 93 -4.49 -21.02 2.45
C VAL A 93 -3.32 -21.83 1.87
N ARG A 94 -3.14 -21.83 0.53
CA ARG A 94 -2.08 -22.60 -0.13
C ARG A 94 -0.68 -22.11 0.25
N PHE A 95 -0.57 -20.83 0.63
CA PHE A 95 0.70 -20.22 0.95
C PHE A 95 1.15 -20.53 2.38
N PHE A 96 0.26 -20.96 3.28
CA PHE A 96 0.56 -21.14 4.71
C PHE A 96 0.00 -22.46 5.27
N PRO A 97 0.31 -23.63 4.66
CA PRO A 97 -0.24 -24.91 5.09
C PRO A 97 0.04 -25.23 6.57
N GLU A 98 1.15 -24.74 7.12
CA GLU A 98 1.58 -24.94 8.50
C GLU A 98 0.95 -23.98 9.53
N SER A 99 0.26 -22.93 9.05
CA SER A 99 -0.42 -21.94 9.88
C SER A 99 -1.94 -22.07 9.81
N LEU A 100 -2.46 -23.13 9.17
CA LEU A 100 -3.90 -23.36 9.08
C LEU A 100 -4.49 -23.71 10.45
N PRO A 101 -5.71 -23.24 10.75
CA PRO A 101 -6.46 -23.71 11.92
C PRO A 101 -6.81 -25.20 11.77
N PRO A 102 -7.12 -25.90 12.88
CA PRO A 102 -7.53 -27.31 12.84
C PRO A 102 -8.72 -27.59 11.90
N THR A 103 -9.62 -26.62 11.75
CA THR A 103 -10.75 -26.67 10.84
C THR A 103 -10.70 -25.48 9.89
N VAL A 104 -10.58 -25.74 8.59
CA VAL A 104 -10.68 -24.72 7.54
C VAL A 104 -12.12 -24.62 7.07
N SER A 105 -12.76 -23.46 7.27
CA SER A 105 -14.12 -23.22 6.79
C SER A 105 -14.16 -23.08 5.26
N ASP A 106 -15.32 -23.33 4.65
CA ASP A 106 -15.52 -23.14 3.21
C ASP A 106 -15.16 -21.72 2.76
N ASN A 107 -15.49 -20.71 3.56
CA ASN A 107 -15.15 -19.32 3.29
C ASN A 107 -13.64 -19.08 3.36
N LEU A 108 -12.94 -19.62 4.36
CA LEU A 108 -11.49 -19.50 4.45
C LEU A 108 -10.80 -20.20 3.27
N ALA A 109 -11.24 -21.41 2.91
CA ALA A 109 -10.76 -22.14 1.74
C ALA A 109 -11.04 -21.41 0.41
N ALA A 110 -12.13 -20.63 0.34
CA ALA A 110 -12.50 -19.81 -0.81
C ALA A 110 -11.75 -18.46 -0.89
N MET A 111 -11.01 -18.05 0.14
CA MET A 111 -10.30 -16.78 0.14
C MET A 111 -9.16 -16.78 -0.89
N ARG A 112 -9.09 -15.74 -1.72
CA ARG A 112 -8.12 -15.55 -2.80
C ARG A 112 -7.28 -14.30 -2.57
N VAL A 113 -6.12 -14.22 -3.19
CA VAL A 113 -5.23 -13.04 -3.11
C VAL A 113 -5.97 -11.75 -3.52
N ARG A 114 -6.80 -11.79 -4.57
CA ARG A 114 -7.64 -10.65 -4.98
C ARG A 114 -8.55 -10.14 -3.86
N HIS A 115 -9.05 -11.02 -2.99
CA HIS A 115 -9.92 -10.63 -1.87
C HIS A 115 -9.15 -9.91 -0.76
N LEU A 116 -7.86 -10.24 -0.56
CA LEU A 116 -6.98 -9.48 0.30
C LEU A 116 -6.71 -8.08 -0.27
N LEU A 117 -6.42 -8.00 -1.58
CA LEU A 117 -6.17 -6.74 -2.31
C LEU A 117 -7.38 -5.79 -2.27
N SER A 118 -8.60 -6.32 -2.43
CA SER A 118 -9.84 -5.55 -2.42
C SER A 118 -10.46 -5.36 -1.03
N MET A 119 -9.80 -5.82 0.03
CA MET A 119 -10.33 -5.80 1.40
C MET A 119 -11.73 -6.40 1.52
N SER A 120 -11.97 -7.46 0.76
CA SER A 120 -13.23 -8.19 0.75
C SER A 120 -13.02 -9.63 1.20
N THR A 121 -12.30 -9.81 2.30
CA THR A 121 -11.79 -11.10 2.76
C THR A 121 -12.87 -12.00 3.34
N GLY A 122 -14.06 -11.47 3.61
CA GLY A 122 -15.17 -12.19 4.23
C GLY A 122 -15.24 -12.02 5.76
N HIS A 123 -14.24 -11.36 6.36
CA HIS A 123 -14.34 -10.88 7.74
C HIS A 123 -15.38 -9.75 7.84
N ASP A 124 -16.16 -9.74 8.92
CA ASP A 124 -17.17 -8.71 9.20
C ASP A 124 -16.54 -7.36 9.60
N VAL A 125 -15.33 -7.39 10.19
CA VAL A 125 -14.61 -6.21 10.70
C VAL A 125 -13.09 -6.32 10.47
N ASP A 126 -12.35 -5.24 10.76
CA ASP A 126 -10.89 -5.29 10.82
C ASP A 126 -10.44 -6.20 11.98
N VAL A 127 -9.65 -7.22 11.66
CA VAL A 127 -9.12 -8.18 12.66
C VAL A 127 -7.69 -7.84 13.11
N THR A 128 -7.17 -6.68 12.72
CA THR A 128 -5.78 -6.27 12.97
C THR A 128 -5.39 -6.34 14.44
N ASP A 129 -6.26 -5.93 15.37
CA ASP A 129 -5.92 -5.94 16.79
C ASP A 129 -5.82 -7.36 17.35
N ALA A 130 -6.70 -8.27 16.92
CA ALA A 130 -6.60 -9.68 17.29
C ALA A 130 -5.31 -10.31 16.74
N VAL A 131 -4.95 -10.00 15.49
CA VAL A 131 -3.73 -10.49 14.84
C VAL A 131 -2.46 -9.97 15.52
N LYS A 132 -2.40 -8.67 15.85
CA LYS A 132 -1.24 -8.07 16.53
C LYS A 132 -0.99 -8.63 17.92
N ASN A 133 -2.07 -9.00 18.62
CA ASN A 133 -2.02 -9.53 19.98
C ASN A 133 -1.87 -11.06 20.03
N ALA A 134 -1.53 -11.70 18.91
CA ALA A 134 -1.27 -13.14 18.85
C ALA A 134 -0.14 -13.53 19.83
N PRO A 135 -0.37 -14.47 20.77
CA PRO A 135 0.60 -14.80 21.81
C PRO A 135 1.92 -15.38 21.30
N ASP A 136 1.89 -16.08 20.16
CA ASP A 136 3.06 -16.70 19.53
C ASP A 136 3.76 -15.78 18.51
N GLY A 137 3.20 -14.60 18.25
CA GLY A 137 3.69 -13.66 17.25
C GLY A 137 3.48 -14.08 15.79
N ASP A 138 2.85 -15.23 15.53
CA ASP A 138 2.55 -15.70 14.17
C ASP A 138 1.25 -15.05 13.67
N TRP A 139 1.41 -13.86 13.08
CA TRP A 139 0.28 -13.09 12.58
C TRP A 139 -0.43 -13.76 11.40
N ALA A 140 0.25 -14.61 10.63
CA ALA A 140 -0.38 -15.34 9.54
C ALA A 140 -1.32 -16.41 10.11
N ARG A 141 -0.85 -17.20 11.08
CA ARG A 141 -1.70 -18.14 11.83
C ARG A 141 -2.86 -17.44 12.51
N ALA A 142 -2.60 -16.31 13.19
CA ALA A 142 -3.62 -15.55 13.89
C ALA A 142 -4.71 -15.01 12.95
N PHE A 143 -4.34 -14.55 11.75
CA PHE A 143 -5.28 -14.12 10.72
C PHE A 143 -6.11 -15.30 10.18
N LEU A 144 -5.44 -16.41 9.84
CA LEU A 144 -6.11 -17.60 9.29
C LEU A 144 -7.04 -18.29 10.30
N ALA A 145 -6.81 -18.08 11.60
CA ALA A 145 -7.68 -18.56 12.67
C ALA A 145 -8.91 -17.66 12.93
N GLN A 146 -8.98 -16.46 12.32
CA GLN A 146 -10.15 -15.60 12.50
C GLN A 146 -11.39 -16.17 11.78
N PRO A 147 -12.59 -16.01 12.36
CA PRO A 147 -13.82 -16.34 11.67
C PRO A 147 -13.98 -15.55 10.36
N VAL A 148 -14.31 -16.24 9.27
CA VAL A 148 -14.64 -15.64 7.97
C VAL A 148 -16.14 -15.80 7.72
N GLN A 149 -16.92 -14.82 8.18
CA GLN A 149 -18.40 -14.88 8.25
C GLN A 149 -19.05 -14.89 6.87
N HIS A 150 -18.52 -14.09 5.94
CA HIS A 150 -19.08 -13.90 4.61
C HIS A 150 -18.26 -14.64 3.56
N ARG A 151 -18.90 -14.94 2.43
CA ARG A 151 -18.17 -15.44 1.26
C ARG A 151 -17.15 -14.38 0.82
N PRO A 152 -15.86 -14.71 0.67
CA PRO A 152 -14.88 -13.75 0.20
C PRO A 152 -15.28 -13.15 -1.16
N GLY A 153 -15.14 -11.83 -1.29
CA GLY A 153 -15.58 -11.06 -2.46
C GLY A 153 -16.99 -10.47 -2.35
N THR A 154 -17.80 -10.85 -1.36
CA THR A 154 -19.19 -10.36 -1.24
C THR A 154 -19.40 -9.28 -0.19
N HIS A 155 -18.41 -9.03 0.68
CA HIS A 155 -18.48 -8.04 1.74
C HIS A 155 -17.15 -7.29 1.83
N PHE A 156 -17.20 -5.96 1.81
CA PHE A 156 -16.04 -5.09 2.00
C PHE A 156 -15.92 -4.72 3.48
N ALA A 157 -14.76 -4.97 4.07
CA ALA A 157 -14.38 -4.50 5.39
C ALA A 157 -12.93 -4.05 5.34
N TYR A 158 -12.68 -2.76 5.61
CA TYR A 158 -11.33 -2.22 5.65
C TYR A 158 -10.49 -2.99 6.69
N ASN A 159 -9.44 -3.69 6.25
CA ASN A 159 -8.76 -4.67 7.08
C ASN A 159 -7.25 -4.61 6.86
N SER A 160 -6.50 -4.11 7.84
CA SER A 160 -5.05 -3.95 7.70
C SER A 160 -4.29 -5.28 7.81
N ALA A 161 -4.83 -6.27 8.51
CA ALA A 161 -4.26 -7.62 8.56
C ALA A 161 -4.30 -8.32 7.19
N ALA A 162 -5.28 -8.00 6.34
CA ALA A 162 -5.30 -8.49 4.96
C ALA A 162 -4.08 -8.00 4.15
N THR A 163 -3.65 -6.74 4.36
CA THR A 163 -2.41 -6.24 3.74
C THR A 163 -1.17 -6.92 4.31
N TYR A 164 -1.15 -7.22 5.61
CA TYR A 164 -0.07 -8.02 6.19
C TYR A 164 0.05 -9.38 5.49
N MET A 165 -1.08 -10.07 5.25
CA MET A 165 -1.06 -11.35 4.53
C MET A 165 -0.49 -11.23 3.12
N LEU A 166 -0.80 -10.15 2.38
CA LEU A 166 -0.18 -9.88 1.08
C LEU A 166 1.34 -9.76 1.18
N SER A 167 1.82 -9.02 2.18
CA SER A 167 3.26 -8.90 2.46
C SER A 167 3.88 -10.26 2.79
N ALA A 168 3.24 -11.06 3.65
CA ALA A 168 3.71 -12.38 4.03
C ALA A 168 3.78 -13.35 2.83
N ILE A 169 2.80 -13.30 1.92
CA ILE A 169 2.79 -14.09 0.68
C ILE A 169 3.99 -13.71 -0.21
N VAL A 170 4.19 -12.41 -0.47
CA VAL A 170 5.32 -11.94 -1.28
C VAL A 170 6.65 -12.37 -0.67
N GLN A 171 6.82 -12.20 0.64
CA GLN A 171 8.05 -12.58 1.34
C GLN A 171 8.33 -14.08 1.23
N ARG A 172 7.30 -14.92 1.39
CA ARG A 172 7.45 -16.38 1.26
C ARG A 172 7.87 -16.80 -0.15
N LEU A 173 7.30 -16.17 -1.18
CA LEU A 173 7.61 -16.49 -2.58
C LEU A 173 8.95 -15.90 -3.05
N ALA A 174 9.40 -14.80 -2.45
CA ALA A 174 10.63 -14.12 -2.82
C ALA A 174 11.83 -14.55 -1.98
N GLY A 175 11.61 -15.03 -0.75
CA GLY A 175 12.67 -15.35 0.21
C GLY A 175 13.34 -14.11 0.83
N GLU A 176 12.73 -12.93 0.67
CA GLU A 176 13.25 -11.65 1.13
C GLU A 176 12.11 -10.74 1.61
N THR A 177 12.43 -9.66 2.34
CA THR A 177 11.41 -8.70 2.80
C THR A 177 10.75 -7.98 1.62
N VAL A 178 9.54 -7.44 1.79
CA VAL A 178 8.90 -6.62 0.74
C VAL A 178 9.74 -5.39 0.38
N LEU A 179 10.43 -4.79 1.35
CA LEU A 179 11.31 -3.65 1.10
C LEU A 179 12.50 -4.07 0.21
N SER A 180 13.15 -5.19 0.53
CA SER A 180 14.23 -5.76 -0.29
C SER A 180 13.73 -6.11 -1.69
N TYR A 181 12.55 -6.72 -1.80
CA TYR A 181 11.92 -7.10 -3.06
C TYR A 181 11.63 -5.88 -3.95
N LEU A 182 11.07 -4.81 -3.38
CA LEU A 182 10.77 -3.56 -4.08
C LEU A 182 12.01 -2.70 -4.38
N GLY A 183 13.10 -2.89 -3.65
CA GLY A 183 14.35 -2.13 -3.79
C GLY A 183 14.83 -2.02 -5.25
N PRO A 184 15.22 -3.13 -5.90
CA PRO A 184 15.69 -3.11 -7.28
C PRO A 184 14.56 -2.96 -8.31
N ARG A 185 13.31 -3.29 -7.95
CA ARG A 185 12.18 -3.37 -8.89
C ARG A 185 11.39 -2.07 -9.03
N LEU A 186 11.32 -1.26 -7.98
CA LEU A 186 10.50 -0.05 -7.92
C LEU A 186 11.30 1.14 -7.38
N LEU A 187 11.94 0.99 -6.21
CA LEU A 187 12.52 2.13 -5.50
C LEU A 187 13.75 2.68 -6.22
N ALA A 188 14.72 1.82 -6.57
CA ALA A 188 15.93 2.24 -7.26
C ALA A 188 15.67 2.81 -8.68
N PRO A 189 14.80 2.20 -9.53
CA PRO A 189 14.40 2.81 -10.80
C PRO A 189 13.80 4.21 -10.66
N LEU A 190 13.06 4.47 -9.59
CA LEU A 190 12.46 5.78 -9.28
C LEU A 190 13.42 6.73 -8.52
N GLY A 191 14.63 6.28 -8.19
CA GLY A 191 15.60 7.06 -7.42
C GLY A 191 15.20 7.31 -5.95
N ILE A 192 14.28 6.51 -5.40
CA ILE A 192 13.85 6.61 -4.00
C ILE A 192 14.95 6.02 -3.11
N THR A 193 15.42 6.81 -2.14
CA THR A 193 16.43 6.41 -1.15
C THR A 193 15.93 6.65 0.27
N GLY A 194 16.45 5.90 1.25
CA GLY A 194 16.07 6.05 2.65
C GLY A 194 14.65 5.59 3.00
N ALA A 195 14.11 4.66 2.20
CA ALA A 195 12.89 3.90 2.49
C ALA A 195 13.09 2.91 3.64
#